data_AF-A0A7X7AQ03-F1
#
_entry.id   AF-A0A7X7AQ03-F1
#
_cell.length_a   1.000
_cell.length_b   1.000
_cell.length_c   1.000
_cell.angle_alpha   90.00
_cell.angle_beta   90.00
_cell.angle_gamma   90.00
#
_symmetry.space_group_name_H-M   'P 1'
#
loop_
_entity.id
_entity.type
_entity.pdbx_description
1 polymer ?
#
loop_
_entity_poly.entity_id
_entity_poly.type
_entity_poly.pdbx_seq_one_letter_code
_entity_poly.pdbx_strand_id
1 'polypeptide(L)'
;KDNIEIIPYLGDETYFLEQYQACERMIAIRFHAAVLADIFEIPFLPVSYSNKMSNFLVDRAYEGPAFALRELCLTHDLDGLVDTIIKGEVLFSTFTGEQHNAALHFAELEKIFKGIRHD
;
A
#
# COMPACT_ATOMS: atom_id res chain seq x y z
N LYS A 1 2.98 3.49 27.45
CA LYS A 1 1.99 3.99 26.46
C LYS A 1 2.52 5.21 25.71
N ASP A 2 3.66 5.74 26.11
CA ASP A 2 4.20 7.03 25.67
C ASP A 2 4.85 7.00 24.28
N ASN A 3 4.83 5.84 23.60
CA ASN A 3 5.39 5.63 22.26
C ASN A 3 4.31 5.37 21.21
N ILE A 4 3.05 5.69 21.49
CA ILE A 4 1.92 5.47 20.59
C ILE A 4 1.22 6.80 20.37
N GLU A 5 1.12 7.18 19.10
CA GLU A 5 0.37 8.33 18.65
C GLU A 5 -0.73 7.89 17.68
N ILE A 6 -1.88 8.56 17.73
CA ILE A 6 -2.99 8.32 16.80
C ILE A 6 -3.14 9.58 15.96
N ILE A 7 -2.89 9.45 14.65
CA ILE A 7 -3.07 10.52 13.67
C ILE A 7 -4.37 10.25 12.88
N PRO A 8 -5.53 10.79 13.30
CA PRO A 8 -6.76 10.65 12.53
C PRO A 8 -6.78 11.61 11.35
N TYR A 9 -7.37 11.17 10.23
CA TYR A 9 -7.72 12.09 9.15
C TYR A 9 -8.96 12.90 9.53
N LEU A 10 -8.78 14.21 9.77
CA LEU A 10 -9.85 15.15 10.17
C LEU A 10 -10.16 16.20 9.08
N GLY A 11 -9.86 15.87 7.82
CA GLY A 11 -10.05 16.78 6.69
C GLY A 11 -8.83 17.63 6.34
N ASP A 12 -7.75 17.52 7.12
CA ASP A 12 -6.44 18.09 6.79
C ASP A 12 -5.59 17.02 6.08
N GLU A 13 -5.63 17.05 4.75
CA GLU A 13 -4.88 16.13 3.89
C GLU A 13 -3.38 16.35 4.00
N THR A 14 -2.93 17.61 4.03
CA THR A 14 -1.51 17.96 4.07
C THR A 14 -0.87 17.43 5.34
N TYR A 15 -1.47 17.71 6.51
CA TYR A 15 -0.95 17.22 7.78
C TYR A 15 -0.94 15.68 7.83
N PHE A 16 -2.01 15.02 7.37
CA PHE A 16 -2.06 13.56 7.38
C PHE A 16 -0.96 12.94 6.51
N LEU A 17 -0.76 13.47 5.29
CA LEU A 17 0.27 12.98 4.37
C LEU A 17 1.69 13.26 4.90
N GLU A 18 1.92 14.41 5.53
CA GLU A 18 3.21 14.72 6.19
C GLU A 18 3.52 13.71 7.31
N GLN A 19 2.56 13.42 8.18
CA GLN A 19 2.73 12.42 9.25
C GLN A 19 2.89 11.01 8.68
N TYR A 20 2.16 10.69 7.60
CA TYR A 20 2.27 9.40 6.93
C TYR A 20 3.67 9.19 6.36
N GLN A 21 4.20 10.19 5.65
CA GLN A 21 5.53 10.15 5.02
C GLN A 21 6.68 10.11 6.05
N ALA A 22 6.46 10.63 7.25
CA ALA A 22 7.46 10.57 8.33
C ALA A 22 7.69 9.15 8.87
N CYS A 23 6.84 8.18 8.53
CA CYS A 23 7.02 6.78 8.94
C CYS A 23 8.21 6.15 8.20
N GLU A 24 9.13 5.53 8.94
CA GLU A 24 10.22 4.75 8.34
C GLU A 24 9.73 3.46 7.67
N ARG A 25 8.68 2.87 8.24
CA ARG A 25 8.10 1.57 7.88
C ARG A 25 6.61 1.55 8.18
N MET A 26 5.87 0.73 7.44
CA MET A 26 4.41 0.67 7.58
C MET A 26 3.91 -0.77 7.74
N ILE A 27 2.84 -0.94 8.54
CA ILE A 27 2.04 -2.18 8.54
C ILE A 27 0.73 -1.88 7.80
N ALA A 28 0.63 -2.31 6.55
CA ALA A 28 -0.46 -1.95 5.67
C ALA A 28 -1.62 -2.95 5.78
N ILE A 29 -2.50 -2.74 6.77
CA ILE A 29 -3.74 -3.54 6.93
C ILE A 29 -4.89 -3.12 6.00
N ARG A 30 -4.78 -1.94 5.37
CA ARG A 30 -5.73 -1.42 4.39
C ARG A 30 -5.01 -1.24 3.05
N PHE A 31 -5.73 -1.52 1.97
CA PHE A 31 -5.20 -1.38 0.61
C PHE A 31 -4.63 0.02 0.32
N HIS A 32 -5.34 1.10 0.66
CA HIS A 32 -4.85 2.45 0.41
C HIS A 32 -3.61 2.82 1.21
N ALA A 33 -3.38 2.19 2.36
CA ALA A 33 -2.11 2.37 3.09
C ALA A 33 -0.95 1.75 2.29
N ALA A 34 -1.13 0.56 1.71
CA ALA A 34 -0.10 -0.02 0.82
C ALA A 34 0.16 0.88 -0.39
N VAL A 35 -0.89 1.41 -1.04
CA VAL A 35 -0.74 2.32 -2.18
C VAL A 35 0.00 3.60 -1.79
N LEU A 36 -0.32 4.22 -0.65
CA LEU A 36 0.37 5.43 -0.20
C LEU A 36 1.82 5.13 0.19
N ALA A 37 2.06 4.03 0.90
CA ALA A 37 3.42 3.61 1.26
C ALA A 37 4.26 3.35 0.01
N ASP A 38 3.65 2.77 -1.02
CA ASP A 38 4.26 2.55 -2.32
C ASP A 38 4.61 3.86 -3.05
N ILE A 39 3.69 4.84 -3.07
CA ILE A 39 3.92 6.18 -3.65
C ILE A 39 5.03 6.93 -2.92
N PHE A 40 5.06 6.85 -1.59
CA PHE A 40 6.06 7.53 -0.75
C PHE A 40 7.35 6.72 -0.54
N GLU A 41 7.48 5.56 -1.20
CA GLU A 41 8.63 4.67 -1.09
C GLU A 41 8.95 4.24 0.35
N ILE A 42 7.91 4.06 1.16
CA ILE A 42 7.98 3.60 2.55
C ILE A 42 7.89 2.07 2.56
N PRO A 43 8.90 1.33 3.05
CA PRO A 43 8.83 -0.11 3.14
C PRO A 43 7.67 -0.57 4.02
N PHE A 44 6.92 -1.57 3.56
CA PHE A 44 5.72 -2.00 4.29
C PHE A 44 5.51 -3.49 4.35
N LEU A 45 4.87 -3.93 5.44
CA LEU A 45 4.34 -5.27 5.58
C LEU A 45 2.89 -5.31 5.08
N PRO A 46 2.58 -6.02 3.99
CA PRO A 46 1.21 -6.14 3.53
C PRO A 46 0.40 -7.12 4.39
N VAL A 47 -0.77 -6.68 4.83
CA VAL A 47 -1.75 -7.55 5.51
C VAL A 47 -3.04 -7.59 4.68
N SER A 48 -3.33 -8.76 4.13
CA SER A 48 -4.47 -8.98 3.25
C SER A 48 -5.73 -9.36 4.06
N TYR A 49 -6.74 -8.50 3.99
CA TYR A 49 -8.10 -8.82 4.43
C TYR A 49 -9.06 -9.08 3.26
N SER A 50 -8.69 -8.67 2.04
CA SER A 50 -9.51 -8.77 0.84
C SER A 50 -8.64 -8.96 -0.40
N ASN A 51 -9.25 -9.41 -1.49
CA ASN A 51 -8.56 -9.64 -2.77
C ASN A 51 -7.81 -8.41 -3.30
N LYS A 52 -8.16 -7.19 -2.88
CA LYS A 52 -7.47 -5.97 -3.33
C LYS A 52 -5.98 -5.97 -2.98
N MET A 53 -5.64 -6.36 -1.75
CA MET A 53 -4.23 -6.41 -1.35
C MET A 53 -3.51 -7.52 -2.10
N SER A 54 -4.12 -8.71 -2.17
CA SER A 54 -3.52 -9.85 -2.88
C SER A 54 -3.29 -9.56 -4.36
N ASN A 55 -4.27 -8.95 -5.05
CA ASN A 55 -4.14 -8.55 -6.45
C ASN A 55 -3.02 -7.52 -6.63
N PHE A 56 -2.96 -6.51 -5.75
CA PHE A 56 -1.87 -5.54 -5.78
C PHE A 56 -0.49 -6.20 -5.65
N LEU A 57 -0.32 -7.14 -4.72
CA LEU A 57 0.96 -7.85 -4.58
C LEU A 57 1.30 -8.68 -5.83
N VAL A 58 0.30 -9.33 -6.44
CA VAL A 58 0.47 -10.08 -7.70
C VAL A 58 0.86 -9.15 -8.84
N ASP A 59 0.18 -8.01 -8.99
CA ASP A 59 0.46 -7.01 -10.04
C ASP A 59 1.88 -6.45 -9.89
N ARG A 60 2.42 -6.43 -8.67
CA ARG A 60 3.79 -6.00 -8.36
C ARG A 60 4.81 -7.13 -8.34
N ALA A 61 4.41 -8.36 -8.70
CA ALA A 61 5.25 -9.56 -8.63
C ALA A 61 5.96 -9.72 -7.27
N TYR A 62 5.27 -9.37 -6.18
CA TYR A 62 5.83 -9.44 -4.84
C TYR A 62 5.81 -10.88 -4.31
N GLU A 63 7.00 -11.39 -3.99
CA GLU A 63 7.20 -12.75 -3.45
C GLU A 63 7.58 -12.76 -1.96
N GLY A 64 7.60 -11.59 -1.31
CA GLY A 64 7.95 -11.48 0.10
C GLY A 64 6.79 -11.82 1.06
N PRO A 65 7.01 -11.67 2.37
CA PRO A 65 6.02 -11.97 3.40
C PRO A 65 4.76 -11.11 3.26
N ALA A 66 3.62 -11.79 3.14
CA ALA A 66 2.29 -11.19 3.20
C ALA A 66 1.42 -12.05 4.10
N PHE A 67 0.64 -11.42 4.98
CA PHE A 67 -0.17 -12.15 5.95
C PHE A 67 -1.66 -11.94 5.68
N ALA A 68 -2.48 -12.98 5.76
CA ALA A 68 -3.90 -12.77 5.86
C ALA A 68 -4.26 -12.26 7.26
N LEU A 69 -5.20 -11.31 7.38
CA LEU A 69 -5.63 -10.81 8.70
C LEU A 69 -6.12 -11.94 9.63
N ARG A 70 -6.72 -12.98 9.04
CA ARG A 70 -7.18 -14.16 9.79
C ARG A 70 -6.04 -15.00 10.36
N GLU A 71 -4.89 -15.02 9.70
CA GLU A 71 -3.73 -15.81 10.08
C GLU A 71 -2.94 -15.12 11.20
N LEU A 72 -2.94 -13.78 11.25
CA LEU A 72 -2.27 -13.03 12.31
C LEU A 72 -2.76 -13.38 13.73
N CYS A 73 -4.05 -13.69 13.89
CA CYS A 73 -4.60 -14.13 15.18
C CYS A 73 -4.19 -15.57 15.56
N LEU A 74 -3.65 -16.34 14.61
CA LEU A 74 -3.28 -17.74 14.77
C LEU A 74 -1.76 -17.95 14.78
N THR A 75 -0.98 -16.91 14.46
CA THR A 75 0.48 -16.96 14.46
C THR A 75 1.02 -17.12 15.88
N HIS A 76 1.85 -18.15 16.08
CA HIS A 76 2.54 -18.39 17.34
C HIS A 76 3.93 -17.73 17.40
N ASP A 77 4.46 -17.22 16.27
CA ASP A 77 5.75 -16.53 16.19
C ASP A 77 5.58 -15.01 16.03
N LEU A 78 5.14 -14.37 17.11
CA LEU A 78 5.03 -12.90 17.15
C LEU A 78 6.40 -12.22 17.18
N ASP A 79 7.38 -12.83 17.84
CA ASP A 79 8.72 -12.25 17.99
C ASP A 79 9.43 -12.19 16.63
N GLY A 80 9.35 -13.24 15.81
CA GLY A 80 9.89 -13.25 14.45
C GLY A 80 9.23 -12.20 13.54
N LEU A 81 7.93 -11.97 13.71
CA LEU A 81 7.21 -10.93 12.98
C LEU A 81 7.66 -9.52 13.38
N VAL A 82 7.81 -9.27 14.69
CA VAL A 82 8.32 -7.99 15.21
C VAL A 82 9.74 -7.75 14.71
N ASP A 83 10.60 -8.77 14.76
CA ASP A 83 11.97 -8.70 14.24
C ASP A 83 11.99 -8.37 12.75
N THR A 84 11.09 -8.96 11.97
CA THR A 84 10.95 -8.67 10.54
C THR A 84 10.60 -7.20 10.29
N ILE A 85 9.66 -6.65 11.06
CA ILE A 85 9.26 -5.24 10.96
C ILE A 85 10.41 -4.32 11.42
N ILE A 86 11.12 -4.69 12.49
CA ILE A 86 12.20 -3.88 13.04
C ILE A 86 13.46 -3.89 12.15
N LYS A 87 13.79 -5.03 11.53
CA LYS A 87 14.96 -5.16 10.65
C LYS A 87 14.68 -4.68 9.23
N GLY A 88 13.44 -4.81 8.75
CA GLY A 88 13.00 -4.30 7.45
C GLY A 88 13.47 -5.08 6.22
N GLU A 89 14.28 -6.13 6.40
CA GLU A 89 15.03 -6.81 5.31
C GLU A 89 14.15 -7.52 4.27
N VAL A 90 12.91 -7.87 4.62
CA VAL A 90 11.99 -8.63 3.76
C VAL A 90 10.68 -7.91 3.49
N LEU A 91 10.56 -6.64 3.89
CA LEU A 91 9.35 -5.85 3.63
C LEU A 91 9.19 -5.57 2.14
N PHE A 92 7.97 -5.19 1.74
CA PHE A 92 7.77 -4.65 0.41
C PHE A 92 8.63 -3.40 0.24
N SER A 93 9.59 -3.45 -0.67
CA SER A 93 10.50 -2.34 -0.99
C SER A 93 10.74 -2.18 -2.49
N THR A 94 10.00 -2.91 -3.32
CA THR A 94 10.07 -2.82 -4.79
C THR A 94 9.06 -1.78 -5.25
N PHE A 95 9.41 -0.51 -5.10
CA PHE A 95 8.54 0.60 -5.52
C PHE A 95 8.60 0.78 -7.03
N THR A 96 7.45 0.97 -7.67
CA THR A 96 7.43 1.36 -9.09
C THR A 96 7.48 2.87 -9.17
N GLY A 97 8.47 3.42 -9.87
CA GLY A 97 8.40 4.78 -10.41
C GLY A 97 7.42 4.90 -11.59
N GLU A 98 6.69 3.83 -11.93
CA GLU A 98 5.74 3.84 -13.04
C GLU A 98 4.48 4.61 -12.65
N GLN A 99 4.51 5.92 -12.90
CA GLN A 99 3.35 6.61 -13.43
C GLN A 99 3.03 5.99 -14.80
N HIS A 100 2.42 4.80 -14.83
CA HIS A 100 1.77 4.32 -16.03
C HIS A 100 0.73 5.38 -16.36
N ASN A 101 1.02 6.12 -17.42
CA ASN A 101 0.52 7.46 -17.66
C ASN A 101 -1.01 7.38 -17.80
N ALA A 102 -1.76 7.54 -16.71
CA ALA A 102 -3.21 7.42 -16.71
C ALA A 102 -3.82 8.36 -17.75
N ALA A 103 -3.15 9.49 -18.01
CA ALA A 103 -3.45 10.40 -19.09
C ALA A 103 -3.49 9.73 -20.48
N LEU A 104 -2.60 8.78 -20.80
CA LEU A 104 -2.64 8.02 -22.05
C LEU A 104 -3.87 7.10 -22.10
N HIS A 105 -4.17 6.39 -21.02
CA HIS A 105 -5.38 5.55 -20.95
C HIS A 105 -6.67 6.38 -21.06
N PHE A 106 -6.72 7.55 -20.40
CA PHE A 106 -7.84 8.48 -20.54
C PHE A 106 -7.94 9.06 -21.95
N ALA A 107 -6.81 9.36 -22.59
CA ALA A 107 -6.79 9.83 -23.98
C ALA A 107 -7.35 8.77 -24.95
N GLU A 108 -7.02 7.49 -24.76
CA GLU A 108 -7.62 6.40 -25.55
C GLU A 108 -9.12 6.23 -25.27
N LEU A 109 -9.54 6.30 -24.00
CA LEU A 109 -10.97 6.27 -23.64
C LEU A 109 -11.73 7.44 -24.29
N GLU A 110 -11.16 8.64 -24.31
CA GLU A 110 -11.75 9.78 -24.98
C GLU A 110 -11.94 9.56 -26.48
N LYS A 111 -10.99 8.89 -27.16
CA LYS A 111 -11.13 8.56 -28.59
C LYS A 111 -12.33 7.65 -28.82
N ILE A 112 -12.54 6.66 -27.94
CA ILE A 112 -13.70 5.75 -28.01
C ILE A 112 -14.99 6.54 -27.82
N PHE A 113 -15.07 7.40 -26.79
CA PHE A 113 -16.28 8.21 -26.56
C PHE A 113 -16.58 9.20 -27.69
N LYS A 114 -15.55 9.76 -28.34
CA LYS A 114 -15.72 10.62 -29.51
C LYS A 114 -16.16 9.84 -30.75
N GLY A 115 -15.67 8.61 -30.93
CA GLY A 115 -16.07 7.72 -32.03
C GLY A 115 -17.52 7.23 -31.95
N ILE A 116 -18.09 7.11 -30.74
CA ILE A 116 -19.49 6.69 -30.52
C ILE A 116 -20.50 7.83 -30.81
N ARG A 117 -20.06 9.08 -30.93
CA ARG A 117 -20.94 10.25 -31.16
C ARG A 117 -21.27 10.53 -32.63
N HIS A 118 -20.96 9.61 -33.54
CA HIS A 118 -21.41 9.67 -34.92
C HIS A 118 -22.39 8.52 -35.19
N ASP A 119 -23.63 8.67 -34.73
CA ASP A 119 -24.85 8.03 -35.24
C ASP A 119 -26.07 8.84 -34.78
#